data_AF-A0A564G484-F1
#
_entry.id   AF-A0A564G484-F1
#
_cell.length_a   1.000
_cell.length_b   1.000
_cell.length_c   1.000
_cell.angle_alpha   90.00
_cell.angle_beta   90.00
_cell.angle_gamma   90.00
#
_symmetry.space_group_name_H-M   'P 1'
#
loop_
_entity.id
_entity.type
_entity.pdbx_description
1 polymer ?
#
loop_
_entity_poly.entity_id
_entity_poly.type
_entity_poly.pdbx_seq_one_letter_code
_entity_poly.pdbx_strand_id
1 'polypeptide(L)'
;MRRFPPERIVCLTEETVETLYLLGEQVRIVGVSGYAVRPSQVRREKPRVSAFTSADILKILALDPDLVLAFSDLQADIVAELVRAGVAVHAFNHRDVAGILAMIRTVGALVGANGRAEALARGYEERLVRVAAEAQGQPRPRVFFEEWDEPLISGIGWVSELVRVAGGEDVFPELAAQAAAKDRIVAPEAVAAAAPDVILASWCGKKVVPARIAARPGWDAIPAVRANRITEIKSPLILQPGPAALTDGLDAIVAALEAARAPVAESGGGDGRHRPWALSERHRAVLRKVPDDGWVEGSRLDGRCLDLLLRRGWIRRVHADPQGRARQDGYQRTSAARLALFPDGRPSK
;
A
#
# COMPACT_ATOMS: atom_id res chain seq x y z
N MET A 1 -24.66 -4.82 -22.99
CA MET A 1 -23.45 -5.61 -23.28
C MET A 1 -23.76 -6.46 -24.52
N ARG A 2 -22.91 -6.45 -25.55
CA ARG A 2 -23.18 -7.15 -26.82
C ARG A 2 -22.52 -8.54 -26.90
N ARG A 3 -21.50 -8.80 -26.08
CA ARG A 3 -20.79 -10.08 -25.96
C ARG A 3 -20.61 -10.47 -24.49
N PHE A 4 -20.68 -11.77 -24.18
CA PHE A 4 -20.38 -12.31 -22.87
C PHE A 4 -19.48 -13.56 -23.00
N PRO A 5 -18.34 -13.64 -22.29
CA PRO A 5 -17.74 -12.59 -21.46
C PRO A 5 -17.34 -11.33 -22.27
N PRO A 6 -17.27 -10.13 -21.67
CA PRO A 6 -16.92 -8.89 -22.37
C PRO A 6 -15.47 -8.97 -22.86
N GLU A 7 -15.21 -8.53 -24.09
CA GLU A 7 -13.87 -8.58 -24.71
C GLU A 7 -13.21 -7.21 -24.74
N ARG A 8 -14.00 -6.13 -24.62
CA ARG A 8 -13.54 -4.74 -24.63
C ARG A 8 -14.01 -4.00 -23.38
N ILE A 9 -13.12 -3.86 -22.42
CA ILE A 9 -13.40 -3.30 -21.09
C ILE A 9 -12.66 -1.98 -20.93
N VAL A 10 -13.39 -0.94 -20.53
CA VAL A 10 -12.79 0.30 -20.02
C VAL A 10 -12.84 0.29 -18.50
N CYS A 11 -11.71 0.53 -17.84
CA CYS A 11 -11.60 0.57 -16.38
C CYS A 11 -11.36 2.01 -15.92
N LEU A 12 -12.31 2.58 -15.18
CA LEU A 12 -12.24 3.98 -14.71
C LEU A 12 -11.46 4.13 -13.39
N THR A 13 -10.96 3.03 -12.83
CA THR A 13 -10.17 3.00 -11.59
C THR A 13 -9.07 1.93 -11.63
N GLU A 14 -8.13 1.99 -10.69
CA GLU A 14 -6.95 1.11 -10.67
C GLU A 14 -7.26 -0.31 -10.21
N GLU A 15 -8.15 -0.49 -9.23
CA GLU A 15 -8.40 -1.80 -8.61
C GLU A 15 -8.94 -2.83 -9.60
N THR A 16 -9.76 -2.39 -10.56
CA THR A 16 -10.29 -3.26 -11.62
C THR A 16 -9.22 -3.57 -12.68
N VAL A 17 -8.35 -2.62 -12.98
CA VAL A 17 -7.15 -2.84 -13.81
C VAL A 17 -6.26 -3.89 -13.16
N GLU A 18 -5.80 -3.65 -11.93
CA GLU A 18 -4.88 -4.55 -11.23
C GLU A 18 -5.46 -5.96 -11.11
N THR A 19 -6.75 -6.08 -10.78
CA THR A 19 -7.46 -7.37 -10.74
C THR A 19 -7.41 -8.07 -12.09
N LEU A 20 -7.75 -7.41 -13.20
CA LEU A 20 -7.72 -8.03 -14.52
C LEU A 20 -6.29 -8.47 -14.93
N TYR A 21 -5.25 -7.74 -14.55
CA TYR A 21 -3.87 -8.19 -14.78
C TYR A 21 -3.50 -9.41 -13.93
N LEU A 22 -3.87 -9.42 -12.65
CA LEU A 22 -3.63 -10.57 -11.76
C LEU A 22 -4.40 -11.81 -12.21
N LEU A 23 -5.56 -11.60 -12.82
CA LEU A 23 -6.33 -12.66 -13.46
C LEU A 23 -5.83 -13.00 -14.86
N GLY A 24 -4.79 -12.38 -15.42
CA GLY A 24 -4.32 -12.67 -16.78
C GLY A 24 -5.31 -12.31 -17.90
N GLU A 25 -6.24 -11.37 -17.65
CA GLU A 25 -7.29 -10.92 -18.54
C GLU A 25 -7.08 -9.48 -19.05
N GLN A 26 -5.87 -8.93 -18.86
CA GLN A 26 -5.49 -7.57 -19.26
C GLN A 26 -5.65 -7.27 -20.76
N VAL A 27 -5.69 -8.30 -21.61
CA VAL A 27 -5.92 -8.17 -23.05
C VAL A 27 -7.31 -7.59 -23.36
N ARG A 28 -8.28 -7.76 -22.46
CA ARG A 28 -9.63 -7.20 -22.58
C ARG A 28 -9.68 -5.70 -22.33
N ILE A 29 -8.68 -5.13 -21.66
CA ILE A 29 -8.67 -3.71 -21.31
C ILE A 29 -8.35 -2.89 -22.56
N VAL A 30 -9.28 -2.02 -22.96
CA VAL A 30 -9.13 -1.12 -24.11
C VAL A 30 -8.92 0.34 -23.71
N GLY A 31 -9.22 0.70 -22.46
CA GLY A 31 -8.99 2.04 -21.93
C GLY A 31 -8.94 2.06 -20.40
N VAL A 32 -8.17 3.01 -19.85
CA VAL A 32 -7.96 3.13 -18.40
C VAL A 32 -8.10 4.57 -17.92
N SER A 33 -8.32 4.75 -16.61
CA SER A 33 -8.13 6.04 -15.95
C SER A 33 -6.66 6.47 -15.96
N GLY A 34 -6.44 7.79 -15.98
CA GLY A 34 -5.14 8.41 -15.77
C GLY A 34 -4.50 8.06 -14.42
N TYR A 35 -5.29 7.62 -13.44
CA TYR A 35 -4.81 7.22 -12.12
C TYR A 35 -4.32 5.77 -12.05
N ALA A 36 -4.59 4.94 -13.05
CA ALA A 36 -4.03 3.59 -13.12
C ALA A 36 -2.51 3.66 -13.29
N VAL A 37 -1.77 3.29 -12.24
CA VAL A 37 -0.31 3.14 -12.18
C VAL A 37 0.12 1.71 -11.89
N ARG A 38 -0.82 0.83 -11.53
CA ARG A 38 -0.58 -0.59 -11.26
C ARG A 38 -1.27 -1.51 -12.28
N PRO A 39 -0.56 -2.53 -12.81
CA PRO A 39 0.89 -2.68 -12.75
C PRO A 39 1.60 -1.55 -13.52
N SER A 40 2.90 -1.34 -13.27
CA SER A 40 3.67 -0.20 -13.81
C SER A 40 3.69 -0.08 -15.34
N GLN A 41 3.35 -1.15 -16.04
CA GLN A 41 3.24 -1.21 -17.50
C GLN A 41 1.93 -0.66 -18.06
N VAL A 42 0.86 -0.54 -17.26
CA VAL A 42 -0.49 -0.18 -17.74
C VAL A 42 -0.50 1.12 -18.54
N ARG A 43 0.25 2.14 -18.09
CA ARG A 43 0.28 3.47 -18.74
C ARG A 43 0.96 3.48 -20.10
N ARG A 44 1.80 2.47 -20.38
CA ARG A 44 2.43 2.29 -21.70
C ARG A 44 1.55 1.48 -22.64
N GLU A 45 0.75 0.57 -22.09
CA GLU A 45 -0.04 -0.38 -22.85
C GLU A 45 -1.45 0.13 -23.21
N LYS A 46 -2.04 0.98 -22.37
CA LYS A 46 -3.47 1.32 -22.45
C LYS A 46 -3.69 2.83 -22.60
N PRO A 47 -4.60 3.27 -23.50
CA PRO A 47 -4.94 4.68 -23.63
C PRO A 47 -5.69 5.17 -22.39
N ARG A 48 -5.39 6.40 -21.98
CA ARG A 48 -6.05 7.07 -20.84
C ARG A 48 -7.31 7.79 -21.30
N VAL A 49 -8.45 7.50 -20.69
CA VAL A 49 -9.76 8.02 -21.12
C VAL A 49 -10.52 8.77 -20.03
N SER A 50 -10.03 8.75 -18.80
CA SER A 50 -10.67 9.47 -17.69
C SER A 50 -9.64 9.98 -16.67
N ALA A 51 -10.03 10.95 -15.87
CA ALA A 51 -9.50 11.16 -14.52
C ALA A 51 -10.33 10.32 -13.53
N PHE A 52 -10.39 10.72 -12.26
CA PHE A 52 -11.21 10.03 -11.25
C PHE A 52 -12.66 10.53 -11.27
N THR A 53 -12.87 11.86 -11.31
CA THR A 53 -14.19 12.51 -11.31
C THR A 53 -14.60 13.08 -12.67
N SER A 54 -13.81 12.85 -13.72
CA SER A 54 -14.15 13.26 -15.09
C SER A 54 -13.73 12.20 -16.09
N ALA A 55 -14.48 12.09 -17.19
CA ALA A 55 -14.21 11.15 -18.26
C ALA A 55 -14.43 11.78 -19.63
N ASP A 56 -13.62 11.39 -20.61
CA ASP A 56 -13.82 11.74 -22.01
C ASP A 56 -14.76 10.71 -22.64
N ILE A 57 -16.07 11.00 -22.59
CA ILE A 57 -17.11 10.07 -23.04
C ILE A 57 -16.94 9.74 -24.53
N LEU A 58 -16.63 10.72 -25.37
CA LEU A 58 -16.42 10.49 -26.80
C LEU A 58 -15.24 9.54 -27.05
N LYS A 59 -14.15 9.71 -26.31
CA LYS A 59 -12.99 8.82 -26.38
C LYS A 59 -13.30 7.42 -25.85
N ILE A 60 -14.13 7.29 -24.80
CA ILE A 60 -14.60 5.99 -24.32
C ILE A 60 -15.42 5.30 -25.41
N LEU A 61 -16.39 6.00 -26.01
CA LEU A 61 -17.24 5.45 -27.08
C LEU A 61 -16.43 5.06 -28.32
N ALA A 62 -15.40 5.82 -28.68
CA ALA A 62 -14.50 5.51 -29.78
C ALA A 62 -13.70 4.21 -29.58
N LEU A 63 -13.59 3.72 -28.34
CA LEU A 63 -13.00 2.42 -28.03
C LEU A 63 -13.99 1.27 -28.16
N ASP A 64 -15.26 1.51 -28.50
CA ASP A 64 -16.32 0.50 -28.65
C ASP A 64 -16.33 -0.54 -27.50
N PRO A 65 -16.52 -0.10 -26.23
CA PRO A 65 -16.48 -1.01 -25.09
C PRO A 65 -17.75 -1.85 -24.97
N ASP A 66 -17.58 -3.13 -24.61
CA ASP A 66 -18.67 -4.01 -24.20
C ASP A 66 -19.17 -3.67 -22.79
N LEU A 67 -18.23 -3.24 -21.93
CA LEU A 67 -18.42 -2.98 -20.52
C LEU A 67 -17.49 -1.86 -20.04
N VAL A 68 -18.02 -0.97 -19.20
CA VAL A 68 -17.22 -0.03 -18.40
C VAL A 68 -17.29 -0.46 -16.94
N LEU A 69 -16.14 -0.53 -16.27
CA LEU A 69 -16.03 -0.74 -14.84
C LEU A 69 -15.76 0.61 -14.17
N ALA A 70 -16.68 1.04 -13.32
CA ALA A 70 -16.63 2.30 -12.58
C ALA A 70 -16.58 2.04 -11.07
N PHE A 71 -16.19 3.06 -10.29
CA PHE A 71 -16.18 2.97 -8.84
C PHE A 71 -16.58 4.28 -8.18
N SER A 72 -17.37 4.13 -7.11
CA SER A 72 -17.89 5.13 -6.19
C SER A 72 -19.01 6.04 -6.71
N ASP A 73 -19.74 6.59 -5.75
CA ASP A 73 -20.72 7.66 -5.92
C ASP A 73 -20.13 8.90 -6.62
N LEU A 74 -18.83 9.15 -6.48
CA LEU A 74 -18.14 10.24 -7.16
C LEU A 74 -18.07 10.08 -8.69
N GLN A 75 -18.35 8.88 -9.22
CA GLN A 75 -18.44 8.62 -10.66
C GLN A 75 -19.90 8.48 -11.14
N ALA A 76 -20.91 8.77 -10.30
CA ALA A 76 -22.32 8.55 -10.64
C ALA A 76 -22.75 9.30 -11.92
N ASP A 77 -22.30 10.54 -12.11
CA ASP A 77 -22.63 11.32 -13.31
C ASP A 77 -21.98 10.71 -14.57
N ILE A 78 -20.72 10.26 -14.47
CA ILE A 78 -20.02 9.54 -15.56
C ILE A 78 -20.78 8.26 -15.92
N VAL A 79 -21.21 7.50 -14.91
CA VAL A 79 -22.00 6.27 -15.10
C VAL A 79 -23.32 6.61 -15.79
N ALA A 80 -24.03 7.65 -15.36
CA ALA A 80 -25.30 8.06 -15.96
C ALA A 80 -25.13 8.49 -17.43
N GLU A 81 -24.07 9.23 -17.77
CA GLU A 81 -23.75 9.60 -19.14
C GLU A 81 -23.45 8.39 -20.03
N LEU A 82 -22.63 7.45 -19.56
CA LEU A 82 -22.31 6.23 -20.29
C LEU A 82 -23.53 5.34 -20.53
N VAL A 83 -24.41 5.22 -19.52
CA VAL A 83 -25.66 4.46 -19.65
C VAL A 83 -26.61 5.12 -20.65
N ARG A 84 -26.75 6.45 -20.63
CA ARG A 84 -27.53 7.21 -21.64
C ARG A 84 -26.95 7.03 -23.06
N ALA A 85 -25.64 6.86 -23.18
CA ALA A 85 -24.96 6.54 -24.43
C ALA A 85 -25.07 5.05 -24.85
N GLY A 86 -25.79 4.22 -24.07
CA GLY A 86 -26.05 2.82 -24.39
C GLY A 86 -24.91 1.85 -24.01
N VAL A 87 -23.95 2.30 -23.21
CA VAL A 87 -22.83 1.46 -22.74
C VAL A 87 -23.24 0.73 -21.48
N ALA A 88 -22.94 -0.57 -21.40
CA ALA A 88 -23.12 -1.31 -20.15
C ALA A 88 -22.07 -0.89 -19.13
N VAL A 89 -22.51 -0.59 -17.92
CA VAL A 89 -21.62 -0.16 -16.84
C VAL A 89 -21.86 -1.04 -15.62
N HIS A 90 -20.77 -1.49 -14.99
CA HIS A 90 -20.80 -2.04 -13.65
C HIS A 90 -20.11 -1.06 -12.71
N ALA A 91 -20.86 -0.52 -11.74
CA ALA A 91 -20.35 0.41 -10.75
C ALA A 91 -20.13 -0.30 -9.42
N PHE A 92 -18.87 -0.37 -8.98
CA PHE A 92 -18.52 -0.80 -7.64
C PHE A 92 -18.70 0.34 -6.64
N ASN A 93 -18.98 0.01 -5.38
CA ASN A 93 -19.14 1.02 -4.34
C ASN A 93 -18.79 0.50 -2.94
N HIS A 94 -17.87 -0.46 -2.84
CA HIS A 94 -17.44 -1.03 -1.58
C HIS A 94 -16.62 -0.05 -0.73
N ARG A 95 -16.67 -0.23 0.59
CA ARG A 95 -16.03 0.64 1.60
C ARG A 95 -15.26 -0.15 2.66
N ASP A 96 -15.17 -1.47 2.50
CA ASP A 96 -14.59 -2.43 3.44
C ASP A 96 -13.78 -3.50 2.70
N VAL A 97 -13.00 -4.29 3.44
CA VAL A 97 -12.16 -5.38 2.93
C VAL A 97 -13.00 -6.49 2.33
N ALA A 98 -14.14 -6.82 2.94
CA ALA A 98 -15.07 -7.81 2.39
C ALA A 98 -15.55 -7.43 0.99
N GLY A 99 -15.85 -6.15 0.76
CA GLY A 99 -16.22 -5.61 -0.54
C GLY A 99 -15.06 -5.60 -1.54
N ILE A 100 -13.80 -5.42 -1.11
CA ILE A 100 -12.63 -5.60 -2.00
C ILE A 100 -12.58 -7.04 -2.52
N LEU A 101 -12.76 -8.02 -1.63
CA LEU A 101 -12.75 -9.44 -2.00
C LEU A 101 -13.95 -9.80 -2.90
N ALA A 102 -15.13 -9.25 -2.61
CA ALA A 102 -16.31 -9.39 -3.46
C ALA A 102 -16.13 -8.76 -4.84
N MET A 103 -15.46 -7.59 -4.92
CA MET A 103 -15.11 -6.94 -6.19
C MET A 103 -14.21 -7.85 -7.03
N ILE A 104 -13.15 -8.44 -6.45
CA ILE A 104 -12.25 -9.38 -7.14
C ILE A 104 -13.05 -10.55 -7.73
N ARG A 105 -13.90 -11.19 -6.93
CA ARG A 105 -14.77 -12.30 -7.36
C ARG A 105 -15.74 -11.87 -8.46
N THR A 106 -16.32 -10.69 -8.34
CA THR A 106 -17.27 -10.13 -9.32
C THR A 106 -16.60 -9.84 -10.64
N VAL A 107 -15.42 -9.20 -10.64
CA VAL A 107 -14.61 -8.99 -11.86
C VAL A 107 -14.29 -10.33 -12.51
N GLY A 108 -13.88 -11.33 -11.72
CA GLY A 108 -13.67 -12.70 -12.19
C GLY A 108 -14.89 -13.30 -12.87
N ALA A 109 -16.06 -13.18 -12.26
CA ALA A 109 -17.33 -13.66 -12.81
C ALA A 109 -17.69 -12.96 -14.13
N LEU A 110 -17.50 -11.64 -14.19
CA LEU A 110 -17.79 -10.85 -15.40
C LEU A 110 -16.95 -11.32 -16.60
N VAL A 111 -15.69 -11.71 -16.38
CA VAL A 111 -14.78 -12.12 -17.46
C VAL A 111 -14.64 -13.63 -17.64
N GLY A 112 -15.44 -14.45 -16.94
CA GLY A 112 -15.39 -15.91 -17.01
C GLY A 112 -14.16 -16.54 -16.35
N ALA A 113 -13.51 -15.83 -15.43
CA ALA A 113 -12.29 -16.24 -14.73
C ALA A 113 -12.54 -16.69 -13.27
N ASN A 114 -13.74 -17.21 -12.97
CA ASN A 114 -14.24 -17.49 -11.61
C ASN A 114 -13.22 -18.24 -10.74
N GLY A 115 -12.62 -19.32 -11.24
CA GLY A 115 -11.68 -20.13 -10.48
C GLY A 115 -10.40 -19.38 -10.08
N ARG A 116 -9.86 -18.53 -10.97
CA ARG A 116 -8.68 -17.70 -10.68
C ARG A 116 -9.02 -16.57 -9.71
N ALA A 117 -10.18 -15.95 -9.86
CA ALA A 117 -10.62 -14.90 -8.96
C ALA A 117 -10.92 -15.43 -7.55
N GLU A 118 -11.51 -16.61 -7.44
CA GLU A 118 -11.72 -17.26 -6.14
C GLU A 118 -10.39 -17.62 -5.48
N ALA A 119 -9.44 -18.21 -6.23
CA ALA A 119 -8.12 -18.50 -5.71
C ALA A 119 -7.38 -17.24 -5.24
N LEU A 120 -7.49 -16.14 -5.98
CA LEU A 120 -6.89 -14.85 -5.63
C LEU A 120 -7.51 -14.27 -4.35
N ALA A 121 -8.84 -14.20 -4.28
CA ALA A 121 -9.55 -13.68 -3.11
C ALA A 121 -9.27 -14.52 -1.86
N ARG A 122 -9.31 -15.85 -1.97
CA ARG A 122 -8.96 -16.76 -0.87
C ARG A 122 -7.52 -16.58 -0.40
N GLY A 123 -6.58 -16.40 -1.31
CA GLY A 123 -5.19 -16.12 -0.97
C GLY A 123 -5.02 -14.83 -0.15
N TYR A 124 -5.84 -13.81 -0.43
CA TYR A 124 -5.88 -12.59 0.38
C TYR A 124 -6.57 -12.80 1.73
N GLU A 125 -7.65 -13.56 1.80
CA GLU A 125 -8.30 -13.94 3.07
C GLU A 125 -7.32 -14.66 4.00
N GLU A 126 -6.62 -15.69 3.49
CA GLU A 126 -5.61 -16.44 4.24
C GLU A 126 -4.46 -15.53 4.72
N ARG A 127 -4.04 -14.57 3.89
CA ARG A 127 -3.03 -13.59 4.25
C ARG A 127 -3.50 -12.68 5.39
N LEU A 128 -4.72 -12.16 5.32
CA LEU A 128 -5.29 -11.30 6.37
C LEU A 128 -5.36 -12.06 7.70
N VAL A 129 -5.80 -13.32 7.69
CA VAL A 129 -5.82 -14.19 8.88
C VAL A 129 -4.41 -14.37 9.45
N ARG A 130 -3.41 -14.66 8.60
CA ARG A 130 -2.01 -14.82 9.05
C ARG A 130 -1.46 -13.55 9.69
N VAL A 131 -1.65 -12.39 9.06
CA VAL A 131 -1.17 -11.10 9.59
C VAL A 131 -1.86 -10.78 10.93
N ALA A 132 -3.17 -11.02 11.03
CA ALA A 132 -3.91 -10.84 12.29
C ALA A 132 -3.38 -11.76 13.39
N ALA A 133 -3.10 -13.04 13.08
CA ALA A 133 -2.53 -14.00 14.02
C ALA A 133 -1.13 -13.59 14.49
N GLU A 134 -0.27 -13.12 13.59
CA GLU A 134 1.07 -12.61 13.92
C GLU A 134 1.00 -11.40 14.87
N ALA A 135 -0.02 -10.57 14.74
CA ALA A 135 -0.23 -9.41 15.60
C ALA A 135 -0.89 -9.73 16.96
N GLN A 136 -1.40 -10.95 17.17
CA GLN A 136 -2.04 -11.33 18.44
C GLN A 136 -1.05 -11.28 19.61
N GLY A 137 -1.52 -10.79 20.77
CA GLY A 137 -0.72 -10.68 21.98
C GLY A 137 0.32 -9.55 21.97
N GLN A 138 0.48 -8.84 20.84
CA GLN A 138 1.34 -7.65 20.78
C GLN A 138 0.59 -6.41 21.30
N PRO A 139 1.31 -5.39 21.83
CA PRO A 139 0.72 -4.09 22.11
C PRO A 139 0.04 -3.53 20.86
N ARG A 140 -1.10 -2.87 21.03
CA ARG A 140 -1.89 -2.28 19.94
C ARG A 140 -1.67 -0.77 19.88
N PRO A 141 -0.78 -0.26 19.01
CA PRO A 141 -0.57 1.19 18.92
C PRO A 141 -1.85 1.87 18.45
N ARG A 142 -2.15 3.04 19.02
CA ARG A 142 -3.22 3.93 18.56
C ARG A 142 -2.79 4.58 17.24
N VAL A 143 -3.63 4.48 16.22
CA VAL A 143 -3.31 4.90 14.85
C VAL A 143 -4.30 5.96 14.39
N PHE A 144 -3.77 7.10 13.97
CA PHE A 144 -4.52 8.06 13.17
C PHE A 144 -4.13 7.88 11.70
N PHE A 145 -5.12 7.66 10.83
CA PHE A 145 -4.91 7.69 9.38
C PHE A 145 -5.42 9.01 8.81
N GLU A 146 -4.53 9.77 8.19
CA GLU A 146 -4.82 11.03 7.51
C GLU A 146 -4.97 10.78 6.00
N GLU A 147 -6.21 10.76 5.53
CA GLU A 147 -6.55 10.60 4.11
C GLU A 147 -6.39 11.92 3.33
N TRP A 148 -6.54 13.06 4.01
CA TRP A 148 -6.38 14.37 3.41
C TRP A 148 -6.01 15.43 4.44
N ASP A 149 -5.25 16.45 4.04
CA ASP A 149 -4.75 17.46 4.97
C ASP A 149 -5.68 18.67 5.15
N GLU A 150 -6.49 19.03 4.15
CA GLU A 150 -7.33 20.23 4.21
C GLU A 150 -8.61 20.11 3.33
N PRO A 151 -9.81 19.97 3.94
CA PRO A 151 -10.03 19.76 5.37
C PRO A 151 -9.39 18.46 5.85
N LEU A 152 -9.07 18.37 7.15
CA LEU A 152 -8.45 17.19 7.73
C LEU A 152 -9.45 16.01 7.71
N ILE A 153 -9.18 14.99 6.91
CA ILE A 153 -10.06 13.83 6.71
C ILE A 153 -9.38 12.58 7.28
N SER A 154 -10.10 11.89 8.17
CA SER A 154 -9.69 10.61 8.78
C SER A 154 -9.87 9.42 7.81
N GLY A 155 -9.32 8.25 8.15
CA GLY A 155 -9.36 7.05 7.29
C GLY A 155 -10.75 6.47 7.04
N ILE A 156 -10.86 5.74 5.93
CA ILE A 156 -12.07 5.04 5.47
C ILE A 156 -12.12 3.60 5.99
N GLY A 157 -13.28 2.95 5.92
CA GLY A 157 -13.56 1.62 6.48
C GLY A 157 -12.49 0.56 6.19
N TRP A 158 -12.12 0.32 4.94
CA TRP A 158 -11.10 -0.69 4.62
C TRP A 158 -9.72 -0.36 5.20
N VAL A 159 -9.37 0.93 5.32
CA VAL A 159 -8.10 1.34 5.94
C VAL A 159 -8.13 1.07 7.45
N SER A 160 -9.24 1.41 8.10
CA SER A 160 -9.48 1.10 9.52
C SER A 160 -9.43 -0.40 9.79
N GLU A 161 -10.03 -1.21 8.91
CA GLU A 161 -9.97 -2.67 8.96
C GLU A 161 -8.54 -3.20 8.84
N LEU A 162 -7.76 -2.70 7.88
CA LEU A 162 -6.38 -3.12 7.70
C LEU A 162 -5.47 -2.69 8.86
N VAL A 163 -5.72 -1.52 9.47
CA VAL A 163 -5.08 -1.11 10.73
C VAL A 163 -5.38 -2.12 11.83
N ARG A 164 -6.64 -2.54 11.99
CA ARG A 164 -7.03 -3.55 12.99
C ARG A 164 -6.42 -4.92 12.71
N VAL A 165 -6.38 -5.35 11.44
CA VAL A 165 -5.73 -6.59 11.00
C VAL A 165 -4.24 -6.58 11.33
N ALA A 166 -3.54 -5.47 11.13
CA ALA A 166 -2.12 -5.32 11.50
C ALA A 166 -1.89 -5.21 13.04
N GLY A 167 -2.96 -5.23 13.83
CA GLY A 167 -2.93 -5.13 15.29
C GLY A 167 -2.75 -3.71 15.82
N GLY A 168 -3.21 -2.70 15.07
CA GLY A 168 -3.39 -1.34 15.56
C GLY A 168 -4.79 -1.12 16.13
N GLU A 169 -5.00 0.05 16.72
CA GLU A 169 -6.29 0.57 17.14
C GLU A 169 -6.54 1.89 16.39
N ASP A 170 -7.54 1.94 15.52
CA ASP A 170 -7.96 3.21 14.90
C ASP A 170 -8.51 4.14 15.99
N VAL A 171 -8.09 5.40 15.98
CA VAL A 171 -8.56 6.39 16.97
C VAL A 171 -9.93 7.00 16.64
N PHE A 172 -10.46 6.81 15.42
CA PHE A 172 -11.79 7.27 14.99
C PHE A 172 -12.60 6.18 14.26
N PRO A 173 -12.81 5.00 14.87
CA PRO A 173 -13.49 3.88 14.22
C PRO A 173 -14.94 4.20 13.83
N GLU A 174 -15.60 5.12 14.54
CA GLU A 174 -16.95 5.61 14.23
C GLU A 174 -17.02 6.45 12.95
N LEU A 175 -15.95 7.19 12.64
CA LEU A 175 -15.85 7.96 11.40
C LEU A 175 -15.56 7.03 10.23
N ALA A 176 -14.75 5.99 10.43
CA ALA A 176 -14.42 5.03 9.38
C ALA A 176 -15.65 4.29 8.81
N ALA A 177 -16.75 4.22 9.57
CA ALA A 177 -18.04 3.67 9.11
C ALA A 177 -18.79 4.60 8.12
N GLN A 178 -18.41 5.88 8.02
CA GLN A 178 -19.02 6.84 7.11
C GLN A 178 -18.46 6.69 5.69
N ALA A 179 -19.35 6.58 4.71
CA ALA A 179 -18.94 6.33 3.32
C ALA A 179 -18.33 7.55 2.62
N ALA A 180 -18.78 8.76 2.96
CA ALA A 180 -18.36 10.00 2.30
C ALA A 180 -17.23 10.70 3.07
N ALA A 181 -16.27 11.28 2.34
CA ALA A 181 -15.13 11.97 2.95
C ALA A 181 -15.52 13.15 3.84
N LYS A 182 -16.60 13.87 3.47
CA LYS A 182 -17.11 15.02 4.26
C LYS A 182 -17.56 14.61 5.67
N ASP A 183 -18.06 13.38 5.83
CA ASP A 183 -18.58 12.86 7.09
C ASP A 183 -17.45 12.25 7.94
N ARG A 184 -16.21 12.29 7.43
CA ARG A 184 -14.97 11.84 8.09
C ARG A 184 -14.02 12.99 8.40
N ILE A 185 -14.47 14.23 8.21
CA ILE A 185 -13.73 15.44 8.59
C ILE A 185 -13.59 15.45 10.11
N VAL A 186 -12.36 15.67 10.59
CA VAL A 186 -12.03 15.67 12.01
C VAL A 186 -11.32 16.97 12.40
N ALA A 187 -11.64 17.49 13.58
CA ALA A 187 -10.96 18.66 14.13
C ALA A 187 -9.51 18.32 14.51
N PRO A 188 -8.50 19.16 14.20
CA PRO A 188 -7.11 18.91 14.60
C PRO A 188 -6.93 18.69 16.11
N GLU A 189 -7.73 19.33 16.93
CA GLU A 189 -7.73 19.20 18.40
C GLU A 189 -8.25 17.83 18.84
N ALA A 190 -9.21 17.25 18.13
CA ALA A 190 -9.70 15.91 18.39
C ALA A 190 -8.61 14.86 18.11
N VAL A 191 -7.81 15.06 17.05
CA VAL A 191 -6.64 14.20 16.76
C VAL A 191 -5.58 14.33 17.86
N ALA A 192 -5.31 15.55 18.33
CA ALA A 192 -4.38 15.78 19.42
C ALA A 192 -4.84 15.12 20.73
N ALA A 193 -6.13 15.25 21.07
CA ALA A 193 -6.73 14.63 22.25
C ALA A 193 -6.74 13.09 22.16
N ALA A 194 -6.92 12.54 20.96
CA ALA A 194 -6.84 11.10 20.73
C ALA A 194 -5.43 10.52 20.92
N ALA A 195 -4.39 11.36 20.94
CA ALA A 195 -3.00 11.02 21.24
C ALA A 195 -2.51 9.75 20.50
N PRO A 196 -2.54 9.70 19.15
CA PRO A 196 -2.09 8.54 18.40
C PRO A 196 -0.60 8.24 18.62
N ASP A 197 -0.26 6.95 18.69
CA ASP A 197 1.12 6.43 18.71
C ASP A 197 1.77 6.45 17.33
N VAL A 198 0.94 6.31 16.28
CA VAL A 198 1.35 6.30 14.87
C VAL A 198 0.41 7.20 14.07
N ILE A 199 0.99 8.03 13.20
CA ILE A 199 0.24 8.74 12.16
C ILE A 199 0.60 8.11 10.83
N LEU A 200 -0.38 7.54 10.16
CA LEU A 200 -0.30 7.13 8.77
C LEU A 200 -0.90 8.23 7.92
N ALA A 201 -0.29 8.57 6.79
CA ALA A 201 -0.80 9.62 5.92
C ALA A 201 -0.73 9.19 4.45
N SER A 202 -1.78 9.50 3.70
CA SER A 202 -1.84 9.26 2.26
C SER A 202 -2.70 10.33 1.63
N TRP A 203 -2.14 11.16 0.74
CA TRP A 203 -2.90 12.22 0.07
C TRP A 203 -3.02 11.90 -1.42
N CYS A 204 -4.25 11.77 -1.92
CA CYS A 204 -4.48 11.45 -3.33
C CYS A 204 -3.94 12.57 -4.26
N GLY A 205 -3.04 12.23 -5.18
CA GLY A 205 -2.51 13.20 -6.15
C GLY A 205 -1.52 14.23 -5.58
N LYS A 206 -1.13 14.12 -4.30
CA LYS A 206 -0.17 15.02 -3.63
C LYS A 206 0.81 14.22 -2.79
N LYS A 207 2.07 14.68 -2.71
CA LYS A 207 3.07 14.07 -1.83
C LYS A 207 2.78 14.45 -0.38
N VAL A 208 2.79 13.47 0.52
CA VAL A 208 2.72 13.72 1.96
C VAL A 208 3.98 14.43 2.44
N VAL A 209 3.81 15.44 3.29
CA VAL A 209 4.91 16.18 3.92
C VAL A 209 4.82 15.99 5.44
N PRO A 210 5.53 15.00 6.02
CA PRO A 210 5.47 14.71 7.46
C PRO A 210 5.79 15.92 8.35
N ALA A 211 6.72 16.79 7.92
CA ALA A 211 7.05 18.01 8.64
C ALA A 211 5.86 18.99 8.75
N ARG A 212 4.98 19.03 7.74
CA ARG A 212 3.76 19.85 7.77
C ARG A 212 2.75 19.31 8.77
N ILE A 213 2.63 17.98 8.85
CA ILE A 213 1.78 17.29 9.84
C ILE A 213 2.30 17.55 11.25
N ALA A 214 3.61 17.38 11.47
CA ALA A 214 4.26 17.60 12.76
C ALA A 214 4.19 19.05 13.25
N ALA A 215 4.16 20.03 12.33
CA ALA A 215 4.11 21.46 12.64
C ALA A 215 2.70 22.01 12.91
N ARG A 216 1.66 21.16 12.91
CA ARG A 216 0.29 21.62 13.22
C ARG A 216 0.22 22.13 14.68
N PRO A 217 -0.47 23.25 14.94
CA PRO A 217 -0.61 23.78 16.30
C PRO A 217 -1.17 22.74 17.28
N GLY A 218 -0.51 22.58 18.43
CA GLY A 218 -0.91 21.64 19.49
C GLY A 218 -0.57 20.16 19.23
N TRP A 219 0.10 19.84 18.12
CA TRP A 219 0.48 18.46 17.78
C TRP A 219 1.85 18.04 18.34
N ASP A 220 2.62 18.97 18.90
CA ASP A 220 3.94 18.72 19.50
C ASP A 220 3.89 17.73 20.67
N ALA A 221 2.75 17.64 21.37
CA ALA A 221 2.54 16.70 22.46
C ALA A 221 2.11 15.29 21.99
N ILE A 222 1.68 15.12 20.73
CA ILE A 222 1.18 13.84 20.21
C ILE A 222 2.30 12.77 20.24
N PRO A 223 2.07 11.56 20.78
CA PRO A 223 3.10 10.52 20.87
C PRO A 223 3.75 10.16 19.52
N ALA A 224 2.96 10.11 18.44
CA ALA A 224 3.47 9.91 17.09
C ALA A 224 4.42 11.02 16.63
N VAL A 225 4.12 12.28 16.93
CA VAL A 225 4.93 13.43 16.53
C VAL A 225 6.24 13.46 17.33
N ARG A 226 6.16 13.30 18.66
CA ARG A 226 7.34 13.27 19.55
C ARG A 226 8.33 12.16 19.19
N ALA A 227 7.80 11.00 18.78
CA ALA A 227 8.61 9.84 18.41
C ALA A 227 8.95 9.77 16.90
N ASN A 228 8.60 10.79 16.12
CA ASN A 228 8.81 10.83 14.66
C ASN A 228 8.20 9.60 13.93
N ARG A 229 6.99 9.18 14.34
CA ARG A 229 6.21 8.06 13.81
C ARG A 229 5.10 8.53 12.87
N ILE A 230 5.46 9.39 11.92
CA ILE A 230 4.59 9.85 10.83
C ILE A 230 5.05 9.17 9.54
N THR A 231 4.23 8.28 8.98
CA THR A 231 4.59 7.45 7.82
C THR A 231 3.68 7.73 6.64
N GLU A 232 4.27 8.06 5.49
CA GLU A 232 3.54 8.13 4.21
C GLU A 232 3.28 6.71 3.68
N ILE A 233 2.02 6.41 3.34
CA ILE A 233 1.65 5.29 2.48
C ILE A 233 1.20 5.85 1.14
N LYS A 234 1.79 5.40 0.03
CA LYS A 234 1.46 5.94 -1.30
C LYS A 234 0.00 5.63 -1.64
N SER A 235 -0.71 6.61 -2.20
CA SER A 235 -2.14 6.49 -2.49
C SER A 235 -2.54 5.27 -3.34
N PRO A 236 -1.76 4.83 -4.36
CA PRO A 236 -2.09 3.61 -5.13
C PRO A 236 -2.02 2.32 -4.30
N LEU A 237 -1.39 2.37 -3.12
CA LEU A 237 -1.24 1.20 -2.25
C LEU A 237 -2.35 1.11 -1.20
N ILE A 238 -3.08 2.19 -0.91
CA ILE A 238 -4.00 2.19 0.25
C ILE A 238 -5.31 2.95 0.04
N LEU A 239 -5.36 3.96 -0.84
CA LEU A 239 -6.58 4.75 -1.08
C LEU A 239 -7.46 4.18 -2.21
N GLN A 240 -7.00 3.15 -2.90
CA GLN A 240 -7.82 2.37 -3.83
C GLN A 240 -8.25 1.08 -3.12
N PRO A 241 -9.54 0.76 -3.04
CA PRO A 241 -10.01 -0.45 -2.37
C PRO A 241 -9.83 -1.65 -3.31
N GLY A 242 -8.58 -2.05 -3.52
CA GLY A 242 -8.18 -3.09 -4.46
C GLY A 242 -7.10 -4.04 -3.92
N PRO A 243 -6.56 -4.93 -4.77
CA PRO A 243 -5.52 -5.88 -4.38
C PRO A 243 -4.30 -5.24 -3.70
N ALA A 244 -3.87 -4.05 -4.15
CA ALA A 244 -2.76 -3.31 -3.55
C ALA A 244 -2.96 -3.01 -2.05
N ALA A 245 -4.18 -2.70 -1.61
CA ALA A 245 -4.49 -2.43 -0.20
C ALA A 245 -4.28 -3.68 0.68
N LEU A 246 -4.65 -4.86 0.18
CA LEU A 246 -4.52 -6.15 0.88
C LEU A 246 -3.10 -6.72 0.89
N THR A 247 -2.20 -6.09 0.11
CA THR A 247 -0.81 -6.53 -0.06
C THR A 247 0.14 -5.46 0.45
N ASP A 248 0.56 -4.55 -0.42
CA ASP A 248 1.59 -3.55 -0.17
C ASP A 248 1.13 -2.47 0.82
N GLY A 249 -0.15 -2.11 0.76
CA GLY A 249 -0.78 -1.22 1.73
C GLY A 249 -0.74 -1.81 3.13
N LEU A 250 -1.19 -3.06 3.28
CA LEU A 250 -1.12 -3.79 4.54
C LEU A 250 0.32 -3.97 5.02
N ASP A 251 1.28 -4.30 4.14
CA ASP A 251 2.70 -4.40 4.50
C ASP A 251 3.25 -3.07 5.05
N ALA A 252 2.86 -1.94 4.46
CA ALA A 252 3.27 -0.62 4.93
C ALA A 252 2.67 -0.30 6.32
N ILE A 253 1.42 -0.69 6.57
CA ILE A 253 0.78 -0.56 7.89
C ILE A 253 1.53 -1.42 8.92
N VAL A 254 1.74 -2.71 8.63
CA VAL A 254 2.46 -3.63 9.52
C VAL A 254 3.84 -3.08 9.89
N ALA A 255 4.62 -2.62 8.90
CA ALA A 255 5.95 -2.04 9.14
C ALA A 255 5.90 -0.80 10.05
N ALA A 256 4.90 0.08 9.89
CA ALA A 256 4.73 1.25 10.74
C ALA A 256 4.37 0.87 12.19
N LEU A 257 3.53 -0.16 12.39
CA LEU A 257 3.16 -0.64 13.73
C LEU A 257 4.29 -1.40 14.41
N GLU A 258 5.05 -2.22 13.68
CA GLU A 258 6.26 -2.88 14.21
C GLU A 258 7.27 -1.85 14.73
N ALA A 259 7.52 -0.78 13.96
CA ALA A 259 8.39 0.31 14.38
C ALA A 259 7.88 1.02 15.64
N ALA A 260 6.56 1.09 15.84
CA ALA A 260 5.94 1.70 17.01
C ALA A 260 5.96 0.81 18.26
N ARG A 261 5.99 -0.51 18.09
CA ARG A 261 6.11 -1.49 19.19
C ARG A 261 7.56 -1.63 19.68
N ALA A 262 8.53 -1.30 18.84
CA ALA A 262 9.92 -1.25 19.27
C ALA A 262 10.10 -0.18 20.37
N PRO A 263 10.85 -0.47 21.45
CA PRO A 263 11.10 0.52 22.49
C PRO A 263 11.74 1.77 21.87
N VAL A 264 11.19 2.94 22.18
CA VAL A 264 11.79 4.22 21.83
C VAL A 264 13.16 4.23 22.48
N ALA A 265 14.22 4.27 21.67
CA ALA A 265 15.56 4.47 22.21
C ALA A 265 15.51 5.81 22.96
N GLU A 266 15.59 5.77 24.28
CA GLU A 266 15.65 6.98 25.10
C GLU A 266 16.77 7.86 24.53
N SER A 267 16.40 9.05 24.06
CA SER A 267 17.35 10.15 23.89
C SER A 267 17.76 10.60 25.29
N GLY A 268 18.57 9.76 25.94
CA GLY A 268 19.19 10.05 27.23
C GLY A 268 20.11 11.25 27.07
N GLY A 269 19.74 12.35 27.71
CA GLY A 269 20.73 13.29 28.21
C GLY A 269 21.58 12.55 29.23
N GLY A 270 22.85 12.31 28.92
CA GLY A 270 23.77 11.67 29.85
C GLY A 270 24.88 10.88 29.18
N ASP A 271 26.07 11.50 29.16
CA ASP A 271 27.39 10.95 28.84
C ASP A 271 27.62 10.54 27.38
N GLY A 272 28.55 11.24 26.73
CA GLY A 272 29.01 11.07 25.35
C GLY A 272 29.75 9.77 25.09
N ARG A 273 29.13 8.64 25.43
CA ARG A 273 29.54 7.30 25.02
C ARG A 273 28.48 6.76 24.07
N HIS A 274 28.72 6.95 22.78
CA HIS A 274 28.01 6.30 21.68
C HIS A 274 27.71 4.84 22.03
N ARG A 275 26.46 4.52 22.38
CA ARG A 275 26.01 3.12 22.36
C ARG A 275 25.85 2.71 20.89
N PRO A 276 26.51 1.63 20.44
CA PRO A 276 26.32 1.10 19.09
C PRO A 276 24.84 0.86 18.78
N TRP A 277 24.33 1.47 17.72
CA TRP A 277 23.16 0.91 17.04
C TRP A 277 23.44 -0.56 16.71
N ALA A 278 22.53 -1.47 17.08
CA ALA A 278 22.71 -2.91 16.93
C ALA A 278 21.74 -3.48 15.88
N LEU A 279 22.19 -4.50 15.14
CA LEU A 279 21.36 -5.22 14.17
C LEU A 279 20.18 -5.91 14.85
N SER A 280 18.97 -5.76 14.30
CA SER A 280 17.78 -6.48 14.73
C SER A 280 17.93 -8.00 14.56
N GLU A 281 17.17 -8.80 15.30
CA GLU A 281 17.19 -10.27 15.14
C GLU A 281 16.81 -10.71 13.73
N ARG A 282 15.88 -10.00 13.08
CA ARG A 282 15.52 -10.21 11.67
C ARG A 282 16.73 -10.04 10.74
N HIS A 283 17.52 -8.99 10.93
CA HIS A 283 18.75 -8.77 10.15
C HIS A 283 19.82 -9.82 10.48
N ARG A 284 19.96 -10.24 11.74
CA ARG A 284 20.87 -11.32 12.14
C ARG A 284 20.48 -12.67 11.51
N ALA A 285 19.20 -12.97 11.39
CA ALA A 285 18.73 -14.20 10.76
C ALA A 285 19.06 -14.27 9.26
N VAL A 286 19.04 -13.13 8.56
CA VAL A 286 19.49 -13.03 7.15
C VAL A 286 21.00 -13.26 7.06
N LEU A 287 21.77 -12.68 7.98
CA LEU A 287 23.23 -12.85 8.03
C LEU A 287 23.70 -14.23 8.47
N ARG A 288 22.85 -15.09 9.06
CA ARG A 288 23.21 -16.46 9.48
C ARG A 288 23.16 -17.50 8.38
N LYS A 289 22.63 -17.19 7.19
CA LYS A 289 22.52 -18.12 6.05
C LYS A 289 23.69 -17.98 5.06
N VAL A 290 24.91 -17.86 5.55
CA VAL A 290 26.11 -17.69 4.72
C VAL A 290 26.51 -19.06 4.14
N PRO A 291 26.57 -19.23 2.82
CA PRO A 291 27.24 -20.38 2.21
C PRO A 291 28.77 -20.22 2.33
N ASP A 292 29.52 -21.32 2.22
CA ASP A 292 30.99 -21.33 2.35
C ASP A 292 31.75 -20.42 1.35
N ASP A 293 31.06 -19.86 0.36
CA ASP A 293 31.60 -18.97 -0.67
C ASP A 293 31.71 -17.49 -0.23
N GLY A 294 31.23 -17.14 0.97
CA GLY A 294 31.45 -15.83 1.59
C GLY A 294 30.52 -14.71 1.09
N TRP A 295 29.43 -15.03 0.38
CA TRP A 295 28.48 -14.06 -0.15
C TRP A 295 27.09 -14.15 0.48
N VAL A 296 26.42 -13.00 0.69
CA VAL A 296 25.02 -12.92 1.14
C VAL A 296 24.18 -12.10 0.18
N GLU A 297 22.95 -12.57 -0.08
CA GLU A 297 21.97 -11.85 -0.87
C GLU A 297 21.24 -10.79 -0.02
N GLY A 298 21.51 -9.52 -0.31
CA GLY A 298 21.07 -8.34 0.45
C GLY A 298 19.69 -7.80 0.06
N SER A 299 18.89 -8.53 -0.72
CA SER A 299 17.55 -8.10 -1.17
C SER A 299 16.53 -7.86 -0.04
N ARG A 300 16.92 -8.10 1.22
CA ARG A 300 16.12 -7.95 2.44
C ARG A 300 16.72 -6.99 3.47
N LEU A 301 17.81 -6.29 3.15
CA LEU A 301 18.45 -5.30 4.02
C LEU A 301 18.21 -3.89 3.46
N ASP A 302 17.85 -2.94 4.32
CA ASP A 302 17.72 -1.54 3.93
C ASP A 302 19.09 -0.84 3.81
N GLY A 303 19.07 0.38 3.25
CA GLY A 303 20.29 1.17 3.04
C GLY A 303 21.03 1.55 4.33
N ARG A 304 20.33 1.68 5.47
CA ARG A 304 20.97 2.02 6.76
C ARG A 304 21.73 0.82 7.32
N CYS A 305 21.19 -0.39 7.14
CA CYS A 305 21.84 -1.64 7.53
C CYS A 305 23.12 -1.88 6.74
N LEU A 306 23.10 -1.68 5.43
CA LEU A 306 24.27 -1.83 4.56
C LEU A 306 25.41 -0.90 4.97
N ASP A 307 25.09 0.36 5.27
CA ASP A 307 26.06 1.37 5.68
C ASP A 307 26.67 1.09 7.06
N LEU A 308 25.89 0.54 8.00
CA LEU A 308 26.45 0.08 9.29
C LEU A 308 27.38 -1.12 9.10
N LEU A 309 26.99 -2.11 8.29
CA LEU A 309 27.82 -3.30 8.06
C LEU A 309 29.16 -2.92 7.40
N LEU A 310 29.18 -1.93 6.49
CA LEU A 310 30.40 -1.37 5.92
C LEU A 310 31.25 -0.67 6.99
N ARG A 311 30.65 0.25 7.76
CA ARG A 311 31.37 1.02 8.80
C ARG A 311 31.93 0.16 9.93
N ARG A 312 31.27 -0.97 10.23
CA ARG A 312 31.73 -1.95 11.22
C ARG A 312 32.78 -2.91 10.67
N GLY A 313 33.10 -2.83 9.38
CA GLY A 313 34.02 -3.76 8.73
C GLY A 313 33.48 -5.19 8.76
N TRP A 314 32.17 -5.38 8.63
CA TRP A 314 31.55 -6.71 8.56
C TRP A 314 31.37 -7.16 7.10
N ILE A 315 31.26 -6.20 6.18
CA ILE A 315 31.27 -6.42 4.74
C ILE A 315 32.28 -5.48 4.09
N ARG A 316 32.91 -5.91 3.00
CA ARG A 316 33.91 -5.08 2.28
C ARG A 316 33.30 -4.18 1.22
N ARG A 317 32.28 -4.67 0.51
CA ARG A 317 31.71 -3.99 -0.65
C ARG A 317 30.30 -4.52 -0.91
N VAL A 318 29.43 -3.63 -1.38
CA VAL A 318 28.09 -3.97 -1.87
C VAL A 318 28.18 -4.03 -3.40
N HIS A 319 27.91 -5.19 -4.00
CA HIS A 319 27.87 -5.34 -5.45
C HIS A 319 26.42 -5.39 -5.91
N ALA A 320 26.03 -4.49 -6.82
CA ALA A 320 24.81 -4.71 -7.59
C ALA A 320 25.05 -5.87 -8.57
N ASP A 321 24.16 -6.85 -8.62
CA ASP A 321 24.28 -8.00 -9.52
C ASP A 321 24.46 -7.54 -10.99
N PRO A 322 25.60 -7.85 -11.65
CA PRO A 322 25.84 -7.47 -13.04
C PRO A 322 25.06 -8.33 -14.04
N GLN A 323 24.43 -9.43 -13.63
CA GLN A 323 23.71 -10.30 -14.57
C GLN A 323 22.27 -9.89 -14.84
N GLY A 324 21.71 -8.90 -14.13
CA GLY A 324 20.47 -8.21 -14.54
C GLY A 324 19.32 -9.12 -15.00
N ARG A 325 19.27 -10.38 -14.55
CA ARG A 325 18.21 -11.31 -14.92
C ARG A 325 17.05 -11.07 -13.99
N ALA A 326 16.32 -10.00 -14.30
CA ALA A 326 14.89 -9.96 -14.05
C ALA A 326 14.28 -11.18 -14.74
N ARG A 327 14.15 -12.30 -14.03
CA ARG A 327 13.08 -13.23 -14.36
C ARG A 327 11.79 -12.48 -14.05
N GLN A 328 10.97 -12.35 -15.09
CA GLN A 328 9.62 -11.79 -15.05
C GLN A 328 8.88 -12.35 -13.85
N ASP A 329 8.70 -11.51 -12.83
CA ASP A 329 7.49 -11.41 -12.03
C ASP A 329 7.59 -10.06 -11.30
N GLY A 330 6.70 -9.15 -11.73
CA GLY A 330 6.81 -7.72 -11.49
C GLY A 330 6.61 -7.34 -10.04
N TYR A 331 7.72 -7.16 -9.34
CA TYR A 331 7.81 -6.26 -8.20
C TYR A 331 9.25 -5.74 -8.16
N GLN A 332 9.46 -4.43 -8.37
CA GLN A 332 10.81 -3.85 -8.23
C GLN A 332 11.19 -3.85 -6.74
N ARG A 333 11.66 -5.01 -6.26
CA ARG A 333 12.63 -5.05 -5.17
C ARG A 333 13.92 -4.42 -5.69
N THR A 334 14.57 -3.66 -4.83
CA THR A 334 15.94 -3.22 -5.03
C THR A 334 16.77 -4.36 -5.59
N SER A 335 17.54 -4.06 -6.64
CA SER A 335 18.48 -4.97 -7.29
C SER A 335 19.15 -5.86 -6.24
N ALA A 336 19.12 -7.17 -6.46
CA ALA A 336 19.77 -8.12 -5.57
C ALA A 336 21.23 -7.70 -5.38
N ALA A 337 21.56 -7.23 -4.19
CA ALA A 337 22.90 -6.81 -3.85
C ALA A 337 23.64 -8.01 -3.25
N ARG A 338 24.83 -8.33 -3.76
CA ARG A 338 25.70 -9.33 -3.16
C ARG A 338 26.66 -8.65 -2.17
N LEU A 339 26.73 -9.20 -0.96
CA LEU A 339 27.58 -8.71 0.13
C LEU A 339 28.72 -9.70 0.36
N ALA A 340 29.97 -9.25 0.32
CA ALA A 340 31.13 -10.07 0.67
C ALA A 340 31.44 -9.95 2.17
N LEU A 341 31.38 -11.07 2.90
CA LEU A 341 31.63 -11.16 4.35
C LEU A 341 33.10 -11.50 4.68
N PHE A 342 33.49 -11.27 5.94
CA PHE A 342 34.73 -11.81 6.50
C PHE A 342 34.55 -13.30 6.82
N PRO A 343 35.54 -14.17 6.54
CA PRO A 343 35.47 -15.63 6.76
C PRO A 343 35.14 -16.03 8.21
N ASP A 344 35.32 -15.12 9.16
CA ASP A 344 35.32 -15.34 10.59
C ASP A 344 34.37 -14.40 11.36
N GLY A 345 33.57 -13.58 10.66
CA GLY A 345 32.44 -12.81 11.23
C GLY A 345 32.82 -11.79 12.32
N ARG A 346 34.11 -11.49 12.50
CA ARG A 346 34.61 -10.51 13.49
C ARG A 346 35.02 -9.22 12.78
N PRO A 347 34.74 -8.05 13.38
CA PRO A 347 35.28 -6.78 12.88
C PRO A 347 36.81 -6.83 12.92
N SER A 348 37.49 -6.36 11.86
CA SER A 348 38.94 -6.19 11.91
C SER A 348 39.30 -5.20 13.02
N LYS A 349 40.29 -5.54 13.85
CA LYS A 349 40.81 -4.64 14.89
C LYS A 349 41.35 -3.34 14.31
#